data_AF-A0A661TV93-F1
#
_entry.id   AF-A0A661TV93-F1
#
_cell.length_a   1.000
_cell.length_b   1.000
_cell.length_c   1.000
_cell.angle_alpha   90.00
_cell.angle_beta   90.00
_cell.angle_gamma   90.00
#
_symmetry.space_group_name_H-M   'P 1'
#
loop_
_entity.id
_entity.type
_entity.pdbx_description
1 polymer ?
#
loop_
_entity_poly.entity_id
_entity_poly.type
_entity_poly.pdbx_seq_one_letter_code
_entity_poly.pdbx_strand_id
1 'polypeptide(L)'
;MVKFVSKKAFWPQPKVDSAILKIIPQQFSFSVSSQFRAKFAKIVKAGFSQPRKQLINNLSNSLNLSREKVKEWLLKNNINPSQRAESLKVKDWVNLTNTSKSLNYSTTQ
;
A
#
# COMPACT_ATOMS: atom_id res chain seq x y z
N MET A 1 -10.68 -5.92 17.04
CA MET A 1 -10.77 -7.22 17.75
C MET A 1 -10.69 -8.33 16.71
N VAL A 2 -9.85 -9.33 16.98
CA VAL A 2 -9.74 -10.55 16.17
C VAL A 2 -10.09 -11.73 17.08
N LYS A 3 -10.99 -12.60 16.64
CA LYS A 3 -11.28 -13.88 17.31
C LYS A 3 -11.04 -15.01 16.32
N PHE A 4 -10.25 -16.02 16.71
CA PHE A 4 -10.03 -17.20 15.88
C PHE A 4 -11.14 -18.24 16.12
N VAL A 5 -11.54 -18.93 15.06
CA VAL A 5 -12.56 -19.97 15.08
C VAL A 5 -11.98 -21.23 14.47
N SER A 6 -11.93 -22.31 15.24
CA SER A 6 -11.36 -23.57 14.76
C SER A 6 -12.20 -24.15 13.61
N LYS A 7 -11.54 -24.76 12.63
CA LYS A 7 -12.18 -25.52 11.55
C LYS A 7 -13.17 -26.58 12.04
N LYS A 8 -12.95 -27.14 13.24
CA LYS A 8 -13.83 -28.15 13.87
C LYS A 8 -15.24 -27.63 14.17
N ALA A 9 -15.43 -26.31 14.18
CA ALA A 9 -16.74 -25.68 14.41
C ALA A 9 -17.64 -25.64 13.17
N PHE A 10 -17.21 -26.19 12.01
CA PHE A 10 -17.93 -26.13 10.74
C PHE A 10 -18.22 -27.52 10.19
N TRP A 11 -19.34 -27.65 9.46
CA TRP A 11 -19.69 -28.84 8.69
C TRP A 11 -20.06 -28.47 7.24
N PRO A 12 -19.44 -29.09 6.21
CA PRO A 12 -18.28 -29.97 6.32
C PRO A 12 -17.04 -29.23 6.84
N GLN A 13 -16.12 -29.96 7.50
CA GLN A 13 -14.93 -29.35 8.10
C GLN A 13 -13.96 -28.82 7.03
N PRO A 14 -13.57 -27.53 7.04
CA PRO A 14 -12.60 -26.97 6.10
C PRO A 14 -11.15 -27.39 6.43
N LYS A 15 -10.21 -27.10 5.51
CA LYS A 15 -8.77 -27.43 5.69
C LYS A 15 -8.04 -26.47 6.65
N VAL A 16 -8.54 -25.25 6.80
CA VAL A 16 -7.90 -24.14 7.54
C VAL A 16 -8.85 -23.59 8.60
N ASP A 17 -8.27 -22.95 9.63
CA ASP A 17 -9.06 -22.22 10.63
C ASP A 17 -9.59 -20.89 10.07
N SER A 18 -10.61 -20.35 10.74
CA SER A 18 -11.25 -19.08 10.41
C SER A 18 -10.93 -17.99 11.44
N ALA A 19 -11.21 -16.73 11.09
CA ALA A 19 -11.13 -15.61 12.03
C ALA A 19 -12.29 -14.64 11.82
N ILE A 20 -12.83 -14.11 12.92
CA ILE A 20 -13.84 -13.04 12.94
C ILE A 20 -13.11 -11.71 13.15
N LEU A 21 -13.28 -10.80 12.18
CA LEU A 21 -12.73 -9.46 12.19
C LEU A 21 -13.84 -8.43 12.40
N LYS A 22 -13.74 -7.60 13.46
CA LYS A 22 -14.60 -6.42 13.63
C LYS A 22 -13.89 -5.19 13.05
N ILE A 23 -14.39 -4.68 11.93
CA ILE A 23 -13.92 -3.45 11.29
C ILE A 23 -14.89 -2.33 11.65
N ILE A 24 -14.39 -1.27 12.27
CA ILE A 24 -15.16 -0.06 12.57
C ILE A 24 -14.62 1.03 11.63
N PRO A 25 -15.41 1.52 10.67
CA PRO A 25 -14.99 2.62 9.81
C PRO A 25 -14.64 3.85 10.66
N GLN A 26 -13.42 4.36 10.50
CA GLN A 26 -13.04 5.64 11.10
C GLN A 26 -13.51 6.77 10.19
N GLN A 27 -14.12 7.79 10.78
CA GLN A 27 -14.29 9.07 10.10
C GLN A 27 -12.91 9.71 9.98
N PHE A 28 -12.41 9.82 8.76
CA PHE A 28 -11.17 10.56 8.49
C PHE A 28 -11.44 12.06 8.64
N SER A 29 -10.53 12.78 9.29
CA SER A 29 -10.62 14.24 9.46
C SER A 29 -10.49 15.02 8.14
N PHE A 30 -10.11 14.36 7.05
CA PHE A 30 -9.96 14.96 5.73
C PHE A 30 -10.81 14.24 4.69
N SER A 31 -11.52 15.02 3.87
CA SER A 31 -12.26 14.51 2.71
C SER A 31 -11.29 13.90 1.71
N VAL A 32 -11.30 12.58 1.59
CA VAL A 32 -10.47 11.85 0.64
C VAL A 32 -11.17 11.85 -0.73
N SER A 33 -10.72 12.73 -1.63
CA SER A 33 -11.27 12.80 -2.99
C SER A 33 -11.10 11.48 -3.75
N SER A 34 -11.99 11.19 -4.71
CA SER A 34 -11.90 9.99 -5.55
C SER A 34 -10.55 9.91 -6.28
N GLN A 35 -10.00 11.05 -6.68
CA GLN A 35 -8.68 11.15 -7.31
C GLN A 35 -7.55 10.74 -6.34
N PHE A 36 -7.63 11.16 -5.07
CA PHE A 36 -6.66 10.71 -4.06
C PHE A 36 -6.76 9.20 -3.87
N ARG A 37 -7.97 8.63 -3.73
CA ARG A 37 -8.15 7.17 -3.56
C ARG A 37 -7.56 6.38 -4.71
N ALA A 38 -7.77 6.83 -5.95
CA ALA A 38 -7.19 6.20 -7.13
C ALA A 38 -5.65 6.25 -7.12
N LYS A 39 -5.07 7.41 -6.81
CA LYS A 39 -3.60 7.57 -6.70
C LYS A 39 -3.02 6.72 -5.58
N PHE A 40 -3.64 6.75 -4.40
CA PHE A 40 -3.25 5.93 -3.25
C PHE A 40 -3.24 4.45 -3.60
N ALA A 41 -4.34 3.94 -4.19
CA ALA A 41 -4.43 2.56 -4.60
C ALA A 41 -3.37 2.19 -5.64
N LYS A 42 -3.09 3.06 -6.61
CA LYS A 42 -2.04 2.85 -7.62
C LYS A 42 -0.66 2.76 -6.98
N ILE A 43 -0.30 3.69 -6.09
CA ILE A 43 1.02 3.74 -5.43
C ILE A 43 1.21 2.54 -4.50
N VAL A 44 0.20 2.20 -3.70
CA VAL A 44 0.27 1.03 -2.79
C VAL A 44 0.43 -0.26 -3.60
N LYS A 45 -0.39 -0.46 -4.64
CA LYS A 45 -0.26 -1.63 -5.53
C LYS A 45 1.13 -1.70 -6.18
N ALA A 46 1.65 -0.58 -6.65
CA ALA A 46 3.00 -0.50 -7.21
C ALA A 46 4.06 -0.90 -6.19
N GLY A 47 3.95 -0.42 -4.94
CA GLY A 47 4.89 -0.77 -3.87
C GLY A 47 4.90 -2.26 -3.52
N PHE A 48 3.75 -2.93 -3.57
CA PHE A 48 3.60 -4.36 -3.25
C PHE A 48 3.73 -5.30 -4.48
N SER A 49 4.13 -4.79 -5.66
CA SER A 49 4.16 -5.57 -6.89
C SER A 49 5.10 -6.79 -6.83
N GLN A 50 6.22 -6.68 -6.11
CA GLN A 50 7.17 -7.79 -5.89
C GLN A 50 7.60 -7.80 -4.41
N PRO A 51 6.98 -8.64 -3.54
CA PRO A 51 7.10 -8.54 -2.07
C PRO A 51 8.52 -8.58 -1.52
N ARG A 52 9.43 -9.30 -2.19
CA ARG A 52 10.82 -9.46 -1.74
C ARG A 52 11.77 -8.38 -2.23
N LYS A 53 11.35 -7.54 -3.18
CA LYS A 53 12.21 -6.47 -3.72
C LYS A 53 12.13 -5.20 -2.88
N GLN A 54 13.19 -4.42 -2.94
CA GLN A 54 13.26 -3.09 -2.34
C GLN A 54 12.19 -2.18 -2.95
N LEU A 55 11.64 -1.28 -2.12
CA LEU A 55 10.56 -0.37 -2.48
C LEU A 55 10.89 0.48 -3.71
N ILE A 56 12.15 0.94 -3.82
CA ILE A 56 12.61 1.70 -4.98
C ILE A 56 12.48 0.92 -6.30
N ASN A 57 12.74 -0.40 -6.29
CA ASN A 57 12.61 -1.25 -7.47
C ASN A 57 11.14 -1.40 -7.86
N ASN A 58 10.28 -1.62 -6.87
CA ASN A 58 8.85 -1.83 -7.10
C ASN A 58 8.20 -0.56 -7.66
N LEU A 59 8.45 0.59 -7.04
CA LEU A 59 7.89 1.87 -7.48
C LEU A 59 8.46 2.32 -8.83
N SER A 60 9.77 2.17 -9.07
CA SER A 60 10.39 2.53 -10.35
C SER A 60 9.80 1.72 -11.51
N ASN A 61 9.72 0.40 -11.35
CA ASN A 61 9.20 -0.49 -12.40
C ASN A 61 7.68 -0.31 -12.60
N SER A 62 6.90 -0.31 -11.52
CA SER A 62 5.44 -0.31 -11.63
C SER A 62 4.83 1.06 -11.94
N LEU A 63 5.54 2.16 -11.66
CA LEU A 63 5.09 3.52 -12.01
C LEU A 63 5.78 4.07 -13.26
N ASN A 64 6.67 3.29 -13.89
CA ASN A 64 7.49 3.70 -15.03
C ASN A 64 8.26 5.01 -14.77
N LEU A 65 8.94 5.06 -13.62
CA LEU A 65 9.72 6.22 -13.18
C LEU A 65 11.19 5.84 -13.09
N SER A 66 12.09 6.80 -13.36
CA SER A 66 13.51 6.58 -13.16
C SER A 66 13.82 6.32 -11.67
N ARG A 67 14.84 5.51 -11.43
CA ARG A 67 15.24 5.11 -10.08
C ARG A 67 15.61 6.33 -9.23
N GLU A 68 16.22 7.34 -9.85
CA GLU A 68 16.65 8.60 -9.24
C GLU A 68 15.44 9.40 -8.74
N LYS A 69 14.41 9.57 -9.58
CA LYS A 69 13.16 10.27 -9.20
C LYS A 69 12.47 9.58 -8.03
N VAL A 70 12.43 8.25 -8.04
CA VAL A 70 11.84 7.47 -6.94
C VAL A 70 12.69 7.60 -5.68
N LYS A 71 14.02 7.55 -5.79
CA LYS A 71 14.94 7.73 -4.66
C LYS A 71 14.70 9.07 -3.97
N GLU A 72 14.69 10.16 -4.74
CA GLU A 72 14.45 11.52 -4.23
C GLU A 72 13.07 11.64 -3.58
N TRP A 73 12.04 11.09 -4.22
CA TRP A 73 10.68 11.10 -3.70
C TRP A 73 10.55 10.35 -2.36
N LEU A 74 11.18 9.18 -2.25
CA LEU A 74 11.21 8.40 -1.00
C LEU A 74 11.96 9.14 0.11
N LEU A 75 13.16 9.67 -0.20
CA LEU A 75 13.97 10.41 0.77
C LEU A 75 13.27 11.68 1.25
N LYS A 76 12.56 12.41 0.38
CA LYS A 76 11.73 13.57 0.74
C LYS A 76 10.64 13.24 1.76
N ASN A 77 10.18 11.98 1.78
CA ASN A 77 9.19 11.49 2.74
C ASN A 77 9.83 10.77 3.94
N ASN A 78 11.15 10.86 4.12
CA ASN A 78 11.92 10.18 5.17
C ASN A 78 11.83 8.64 5.09
N ILE A 79 11.77 8.09 3.88
CA ILE A 79 11.66 6.66 3.62
C ILE A 79 12.99 6.17 3.00
N ASN A 80 13.68 5.26 3.68
CA ASN A 80 14.85 4.57 3.13
C ASN A 80 14.46 3.79 1.85
N PRO A 81 15.06 4.07 0.68
CA PRO A 81 14.72 3.39 -0.57
C PRO A 81 14.93 1.87 -0.59
N SER A 82 15.79 1.35 0.29
CA SER A 82 16.09 -0.09 0.37
C SER A 82 15.08 -0.90 1.18
N GLN A 83 14.14 -0.24 1.87
CA GLN A 83 13.14 -0.94 2.69
C GLN A 83 12.11 -1.66 1.82
N ARG A 84 11.36 -2.61 2.39
CA ARG A 84 10.26 -3.31 1.70
C ARG A 84 8.93 -2.60 1.94
N ALA A 85 7.98 -2.78 1.03
CA ALA A 85 6.66 -2.15 1.14
C ALA A 85 5.91 -2.50 2.44
N GLU A 86 6.06 -3.74 2.93
CA GLU A 86 5.46 -4.20 4.19
C GLU A 86 5.98 -3.48 5.45
N SER A 87 7.13 -2.79 5.37
CA SER A 87 7.68 -2.02 6.49
C SER A 87 7.08 -0.61 6.64
N LEU A 88 6.35 -0.11 5.64
CA LEU A 88 5.74 1.22 5.67
C LEU A 88 4.43 1.23 6.47
N LYS A 89 4.21 2.30 7.23
CA LYS A 89 2.93 2.56 7.90
C LYS A 89 1.94 3.18 6.91
N VAL A 90 0.64 3.10 7.23
CA VAL A 90 -0.41 3.74 6.42
C VAL A 90 -0.16 5.24 6.21
N LYS A 91 0.34 5.93 7.24
CA LYS A 91 0.70 7.36 7.16
C LYS A 91 1.77 7.64 6.09
N ASP A 92 2.73 6.73 5.91
CA ASP A 92 3.80 6.89 4.93
C ASP A 92 3.23 6.80 3.51
N TRP A 93 2.31 5.87 3.26
CA TRP A 93 1.58 5.77 1.99
C TRP A 93 0.71 7.00 1.69
N VAL A 94 0.07 7.57 2.72
CA VAL A 94 -0.69 8.82 2.60
C VAL A 94 0.24 9.97 2.22
N ASN A 95 1.41 10.10 2.86
CA ASN A 95 2.40 11.13 2.57
C ASN A 95 2.98 11.00 1.15
N LEU A 96 3.31 9.77 0.73
CA LEU A 96 3.71 9.47 -0.64
C LEU A 96 2.64 9.94 -1.62
N THR A 97 1.38 9.60 -1.38
CA THR A 97 0.26 10.00 -2.25
C THR A 97 0.11 11.52 -2.32
N ASN A 98 0.26 12.24 -1.20
CA ASN A 98 0.18 13.70 -1.16
C ASN A 98 1.32 14.38 -1.94
N THR A 99 2.54 13.84 -1.83
CA THR A 99 3.75 14.37 -2.48
C THR A 99 3.92 13.89 -3.92
N SER A 100 3.04 13.00 -4.38
CA SER A 100 3.07 12.40 -5.70
C SER A 100 2.70 13.36 -6.84
N LYS A 101 2.24 14.59 -6.55
CA LYS A 101 1.77 15.57 -7.56
C LYS A 101 2.85 15.94 -8.58
N SER A 102 4.12 15.82 -8.20
CA SER A 102 5.27 16.12 -9.06
C SER A 102 5.63 14.99 -10.04
N LEU A 103 4.94 13.84 -9.96
CA LEU A 103 5.19 12.69 -10.81
C LEU A 103 4.14 12.68 -11.91
N ASN A 104 4.54 13.08 -13.12
CA ASN A 104 3.74 12.89 -14.33
C ASN A 104 3.57 11.39 -14.54
N TYR A 105 2.44 10.85 -14.11
CA TYR A 105 2.07 9.48 -14.42
C TYR A 105 1.64 9.45 -15.88
N SER A 106 2.37 8.71 -16.73
CA SER A 106 1.80 8.26 -17.99
C SER A 106 0.57 7.42 -17.63
N THR A 107 -0.62 7.98 -17.84
CA THR A 107 -1.86 7.22 -17.85
C THR A 107 -1.79 6.34 -19.08
N THR A 108 -1.34 5.09 -18.90
CA THR A 108 -1.65 4.05 -19.88
C THR A 108 -3.14 3.73 -19.72
N GLN A 109 -3.79 3.68 -20.87
CA GLN A 109 -5.22 3.57 -21.16
C GLN A 109 -5.99 2.57 -20.27
#